data_AF-A0A4R6PK22-F1
#
_entry.id   AF-A0A4R6PK22-F1
#
_cell.length_a   1.000
_cell.length_b   1.000
_cell.length_c   1.000
_cell.angle_alpha   90.00
_cell.angle_beta   90.00
_cell.angle_gamma   90.00
#
_symmetry.space_group_name_H-M   'P 1'
#
loop_
_entity.id
_entity.type
_entity.pdbx_description
1 polymer ?
#
loop_
_entity_poly.entity_id
_entity_poly.type
_entity_poly.pdbx_seq_one_letter_code
_entity_poly.pdbx_strand_id
1 'polypeptide(L)'
;MFMSNDNNNTGAHADGPAVEDEIVRETSRTFGQIMAVARAWMQSRKGRQSGVKPPKLSRKERRELAEAIREQVGEQKIAEAWYTKRVNDYHSEVVAAGLRRHQPGFTAADAENDAARLEGIRYGIESTLHETAVLPLEQRGQVALALNAAQRNPDRPYGAIFKPMDRQQERVARQVAVLSENWVAERREDNARLVAEQRERAAKLAEARREARPPRGYEELDQAQRNAVQALRSAHVDMDRAGNKLASEAAEKAREQAIEAARAAGLTRREVGHEIDYMYEHTYYAATYGVPGGVQVTNHYPFREEALSETVREMSWDRRLPRDGTVFVEVGARHDGDAADDVQRRSAMGPRHEAINAVGRWSRESEGVIEYFGTPHEVAVARIEPGTGKVLASEIATVTSEQLALDFAYDSVRSASPDTARMRVEVTDPKHPESPRFSEYGLPGTLSTKLADQRVASREELFREQLDTYNARTEEYSQEYHSLDRRHRLSIEHNADLTDRNADLTRQLATMIAERDQALAEAKQLRGERDQAVQKLAERTPKAERYGSPERQADQAGRSALADYAAGNAVASALARSTEREEVQR
;
A
#
# COMPACT_ATOMS: atom_id res chain seq x y z
N MET A 1 2.20 -76.01 -42.15
CA MET A 1 3.00 -75.62 -43.32
C MET A 1 3.65 -74.28 -42.98
N PHE A 2 4.97 -74.21 -43.13
CA PHE A 2 5.92 -73.17 -42.70
C PHE A 2 5.47 -71.72 -43.05
N MET A 3 5.78 -70.65 -42.29
CA MET A 3 7.13 -70.10 -42.04
C MET A 3 7.13 -69.05 -40.90
N SER A 4 8.22 -69.05 -40.13
CA SER A 4 8.69 -67.95 -39.26
C SER A 4 9.04 -66.70 -40.07
N ASN A 5 8.96 -65.54 -39.41
CA ASN A 5 10.11 -64.64 -39.34
C ASN A 5 10.02 -63.76 -38.10
N ASP A 6 11.00 -63.95 -37.23
CA ASP A 6 11.40 -63.05 -36.16
C ASP A 6 11.75 -61.68 -36.74
N ASN A 7 11.35 -60.61 -36.05
CA ASN A 7 12.14 -59.39 -36.06
C ASN A 7 12.13 -58.74 -34.68
N ASN A 8 13.33 -58.74 -34.11
CA ASN A 8 13.75 -58.06 -32.89
C ASN A 8 13.16 -56.66 -32.77
N ASN A 9 12.46 -56.42 -31.66
CA ASN A 9 12.46 -55.10 -31.03
C ASN A 9 12.66 -55.25 -29.52
N THR A 10 13.88 -55.65 -29.15
CA THR A 10 14.43 -55.46 -27.80
C THR A 10 14.76 -53.98 -27.64
N GLY A 11 13.75 -53.19 -27.25
CA GLY A 11 13.89 -51.77 -26.91
C GLY A 11 13.44 -51.53 -25.47
N ALA A 12 14.39 -51.70 -24.53
CA ALA A 12 14.45 -51.18 -23.18
C ALA A 12 13.16 -50.55 -22.59
N HIS A 13 12.30 -51.39 -22.01
CA HIS A 13 11.29 -50.99 -21.03
C HIS A 13 11.68 -51.54 -19.64
N ALA A 14 12.68 -50.93 -19.01
CA ALA A 14 12.96 -51.12 -17.58
C ALA A 14 14.01 -50.10 -17.13
N ASP A 15 13.64 -48.87 -16.78
CA ASP A 15 14.50 -47.92 -16.04
C ASP A 15 13.71 -46.68 -15.53
N GLY A 16 12.44 -46.85 -15.14
CA GLY A 16 11.59 -45.73 -14.69
C GLY A 16 11.88 -45.27 -13.26
N PRO A 17 11.71 -46.12 -12.23
CA PRO A 17 11.84 -45.69 -10.84
C PRO A 17 13.29 -45.70 -10.32
N ALA A 18 14.19 -46.52 -10.88
CA ALA A 18 15.56 -46.65 -10.39
C ALA A 18 16.44 -45.43 -10.73
N VAL A 19 16.23 -44.83 -11.91
CA VAL A 19 17.01 -43.69 -12.40
C VAL A 19 16.60 -42.39 -11.69
N GLU A 20 15.32 -42.19 -11.38
CA GLU A 20 14.86 -41.08 -10.54
C GLU A 20 15.47 -41.13 -9.15
N ASP A 21 15.46 -42.32 -8.52
CA ASP A 21 16.08 -42.55 -7.22
C ASP A 21 17.58 -42.24 -7.24
N GLU A 22 18.27 -42.60 -8.33
CA GLU A 22 19.68 -42.33 -8.50
C GLU A 22 19.98 -40.83 -8.69
N ILE A 23 19.18 -40.11 -9.47
CA ILE A 23 19.30 -38.66 -9.68
C ILE A 23 18.99 -37.90 -8.38
N VAL A 24 17.94 -38.28 -7.66
CA VAL A 24 17.60 -37.67 -6.36
C VAL A 24 18.70 -37.95 -5.34
N ARG A 25 19.28 -39.17 -5.33
CA ARG A 25 20.42 -39.51 -4.46
C ARG A 25 21.68 -38.75 -4.84
N GLU A 26 21.99 -38.59 -6.12
CA GLU A 26 23.20 -37.91 -6.60
C GLU A 26 23.12 -36.39 -6.38
N THR A 27 21.99 -35.76 -6.67
CA THR A 27 21.75 -34.36 -6.33
C THR A 27 21.79 -34.13 -4.82
N SER A 28 21.16 -35.02 -4.03
CA SER A 28 21.25 -34.97 -2.56
C SER A 28 22.68 -35.15 -2.06
N ARG A 29 23.49 -35.97 -2.73
CA ARG A 29 24.92 -36.15 -2.42
C ARG A 29 25.72 -34.88 -2.73
N THR A 30 25.49 -34.25 -3.87
CA THR A 30 26.15 -32.98 -4.25
C THR A 30 25.74 -31.83 -3.32
N PHE A 31 24.45 -31.71 -2.97
CA PHE A 31 24.02 -30.77 -1.92
C PHE A 31 24.64 -31.12 -0.56
N GLY A 32 24.76 -32.39 -0.22
CA GLY A 32 25.46 -32.87 0.95
C GLY A 32 26.93 -32.43 0.97
N GLN A 33 27.62 -32.52 -0.17
CA GLN A 33 28.98 -32.02 -0.35
C GLN A 33 29.05 -30.50 -0.20
N ILE A 34 28.19 -29.74 -0.89
CA ILE A 34 28.10 -28.27 -0.75
C ILE A 34 27.92 -27.89 0.73
N MET A 35 27.00 -28.56 1.43
CA MET A 35 26.75 -28.30 2.85
C MET A 35 27.91 -28.76 3.75
N ALA A 36 28.62 -29.83 3.41
CA ALA A 36 29.81 -30.28 4.13
C ALA A 36 30.96 -29.26 3.99
N VAL A 37 31.20 -28.76 2.77
CA VAL A 37 32.18 -27.68 2.51
C VAL A 37 31.78 -26.42 3.27
N ALA A 38 30.51 -26.03 3.22
CA ALA A 38 30.03 -24.87 3.95
C ALA A 38 30.17 -25.02 5.48
N ARG A 39 29.87 -26.20 6.03
CA ARG A 39 30.07 -26.49 7.46
C ARG A 39 31.55 -26.48 7.83
N ALA A 40 32.42 -27.11 7.05
CA ALA A 40 33.86 -27.12 7.29
C ALA A 40 34.45 -25.70 7.26
N TRP A 41 34.02 -24.88 6.27
CA TRP A 41 34.40 -23.46 6.17
C TRP A 41 33.89 -22.63 7.36
N MET A 42 32.65 -22.86 7.80
CA MET A 42 32.12 -22.21 9.00
C MET A 42 32.83 -22.65 10.29
N GLN A 43 33.23 -23.93 10.39
CA GLN A 43 33.91 -24.50 11.56
C GLN A 43 35.37 -24.02 11.67
N SER A 44 36.12 -23.98 10.57
CA SER A 44 37.49 -23.43 10.53
C SER A 44 37.51 -21.96 10.95
N ARG A 45 36.38 -21.27 10.76
CA ARG A 45 36.19 -19.87 11.14
C ARG A 45 35.71 -19.66 12.57
N LYS A 46 34.81 -20.52 13.08
CA LYS A 46 34.35 -20.49 14.49
C LYS A 46 35.49 -20.70 15.50
N GLY A 47 36.57 -21.37 15.11
CA GLY A 47 37.80 -21.45 15.90
C GLY A 47 38.45 -20.09 16.22
N ARG A 48 38.05 -19.00 15.55
CA ARG A 48 38.54 -17.62 15.80
C ARG A 48 37.59 -16.74 16.61
N GLN A 49 36.33 -17.12 16.81
CA GLN A 49 35.33 -16.32 17.55
C GLN A 49 34.39 -17.27 18.29
N SER A 50 34.78 -17.68 19.50
CA SER A 50 33.90 -18.43 20.39
C SER A 50 32.98 -17.47 21.15
N GLY A 51 31.67 -17.73 21.16
CA GLY A 51 30.76 -17.22 22.19
C GLY A 51 29.46 -16.54 21.75
N VAL A 52 29.28 -16.12 20.49
CA VAL A 52 28.08 -15.36 20.09
C VAL A 52 27.38 -16.02 18.90
N LYS A 53 26.04 -15.94 18.88
CA LYS A 53 25.14 -16.37 17.79
C LYS A 53 25.80 -16.19 16.41
N PRO A 54 25.66 -17.15 15.47
CA PRO A 54 26.37 -17.08 14.19
C PRO A 54 26.12 -15.71 13.53
N PRO A 55 27.15 -14.84 13.44
CA PRO A 55 26.97 -13.53 12.86
C PRO A 55 26.54 -13.69 11.40
N LYS A 56 25.66 -12.80 10.92
CA LYS A 56 25.31 -12.73 9.50
C LYS A 56 26.62 -12.63 8.71
N LEU A 57 26.84 -13.56 7.77
CA LEU A 57 28.03 -13.56 6.93
C LEU A 57 28.13 -12.22 6.19
N SER A 58 29.28 -11.55 6.32
CA SER A 58 29.59 -10.34 5.56
C SER A 58 29.67 -10.62 4.06
N ARG A 59 29.59 -9.59 3.22
CA ARG A 59 29.66 -9.74 1.74
C ARG A 59 30.93 -10.47 1.30
N LYS A 60 32.07 -10.14 1.92
CA LYS A 60 33.36 -10.77 1.65
C LYS A 60 33.34 -12.25 2.01
N GLU A 61 32.75 -12.58 3.15
CA GLU A 61 32.67 -13.96 3.66
C GLU A 61 31.75 -14.84 2.83
N ARG A 62 30.64 -14.29 2.32
CA ARG A 62 29.77 -15.01 1.39
C ARG A 62 30.51 -15.30 0.08
N ARG A 63 31.36 -14.38 -0.37
CA ARG A 63 32.18 -14.56 -1.57
C ARG A 63 33.25 -15.63 -1.35
N GLU A 64 33.99 -15.57 -0.24
CA GLU A 64 35.00 -16.58 0.11
C GLU A 64 34.38 -17.97 0.30
N LEU A 65 33.20 -18.06 0.92
CA LEU A 65 32.46 -19.32 1.04
C LEU A 65 32.02 -19.83 -0.33
N ALA A 66 31.51 -18.96 -1.21
CA ALA A 66 31.10 -19.34 -2.55
C ALA A 66 32.31 -19.82 -3.39
N GLU A 67 33.46 -19.15 -3.29
CA GLU A 67 34.71 -19.55 -3.94
C GLU A 67 35.18 -20.92 -3.42
N ALA A 68 35.17 -21.16 -2.11
CA ALA A 68 35.53 -22.45 -1.52
C ALA A 68 34.58 -23.60 -1.97
N ILE A 69 33.28 -23.32 -2.06
CA ILE A 69 32.31 -24.30 -2.58
C ILE A 69 32.59 -24.61 -4.05
N ARG A 70 32.86 -23.60 -4.88
CA ARG A 70 33.18 -23.78 -6.31
C ARG A 70 34.48 -24.56 -6.51
N GLU A 71 35.51 -24.25 -5.73
CA GLU A 71 36.81 -24.93 -5.81
C GLU A 71 36.69 -26.42 -5.44
N GLN A 72 35.93 -26.75 -4.40
CA GLN A 72 35.86 -28.12 -3.88
C GLN A 72 34.81 -29.00 -4.57
N VAL A 73 33.68 -28.45 -5.01
CA VAL A 73 32.57 -29.22 -5.62
C VAL A 73 32.59 -29.13 -7.15
N GLY A 74 33.10 -28.03 -7.71
CA GLY A 74 33.11 -27.74 -9.14
C GLY A 74 31.85 -27.00 -9.61
N GLU A 75 32.04 -25.94 -10.42
CA GLU A 75 30.96 -25.05 -10.86
C GLU A 75 29.85 -25.78 -11.64
N GLN A 76 30.21 -26.73 -12.51
CA GLN A 76 29.22 -27.49 -13.28
C GLN A 76 28.32 -28.36 -12.40
N LYS A 77 28.87 -29.07 -11.41
CA LYS A 77 28.09 -29.92 -10.49
C LYS A 77 27.16 -29.10 -9.60
N ILE A 78 27.61 -27.91 -9.18
CA ILE A 78 26.78 -26.98 -8.43
C ILE A 78 25.61 -26.50 -9.29
N ALA A 79 25.87 -26.11 -10.54
CA ALA A 79 24.83 -25.68 -11.46
C ALA A 79 23.84 -26.82 -11.75
N GLU A 80 24.33 -28.04 -11.99
CA GLU A 80 23.50 -29.22 -12.23
C GLU A 80 22.58 -29.51 -11.05
N ALA A 81 23.11 -29.57 -9.83
CA ALA A 81 22.33 -29.81 -8.62
C ALA A 81 21.31 -28.69 -8.38
N TRP A 82 21.71 -27.44 -8.60
CA TRP A 82 20.83 -26.28 -8.47
C TRP A 82 19.65 -26.35 -9.44
N TYR A 83 19.91 -26.50 -10.75
CA TYR A 83 18.86 -26.53 -11.74
C TYR A 83 17.99 -27.79 -11.64
N THR A 84 18.57 -28.94 -11.32
CA THR A 84 17.78 -30.16 -11.07
C THR A 84 16.81 -29.95 -9.91
N LYS A 85 17.26 -29.35 -8.80
CA LYS A 85 16.34 -29.00 -7.71
C LYS A 85 15.26 -28.03 -8.16
N ARG A 86 15.61 -26.97 -8.89
CA ARG A 86 14.64 -25.95 -9.31
C ARG A 86 13.60 -26.49 -10.28
N VAL A 87 13.99 -27.38 -11.19
CA VAL A 87 13.02 -28.08 -12.07
C VAL A 87 12.17 -29.07 -11.27
N ASN A 88 12.72 -29.77 -10.28
CA ASN A 88 11.93 -30.59 -9.35
C ASN A 88 10.88 -29.77 -8.57
N ASP A 89 11.28 -28.61 -8.04
CA ASP A 89 10.38 -27.70 -7.32
C ASP A 89 9.24 -27.24 -8.25
N TYR A 90 9.59 -26.88 -9.50
CA TYR A 90 8.60 -26.50 -10.53
C TYR A 90 7.67 -27.66 -10.87
N HIS A 91 8.20 -28.85 -11.14
CA HIS A 91 7.42 -30.05 -11.43
C HIS A 91 6.45 -30.40 -10.29
N SER A 92 6.92 -30.38 -9.05
CA SER A 92 6.09 -30.61 -7.87
C SER A 92 4.95 -29.59 -7.77
N GLU A 93 5.21 -28.32 -8.11
CA GLU A 93 4.16 -27.30 -8.15
C GLU A 93 3.16 -27.54 -9.30
N VAL A 94 3.62 -27.99 -10.48
CA VAL A 94 2.72 -28.35 -11.59
C VAL A 94 1.79 -29.50 -11.17
N VAL A 95 2.33 -30.54 -10.53
CA VAL A 95 1.54 -31.66 -9.99
C VAL A 95 0.56 -31.15 -8.94
N ALA A 96 1.01 -30.30 -8.00
CA ALA A 96 0.15 -29.74 -6.96
C ALA A 96 -0.98 -28.87 -7.52
N ALA A 97 -0.71 -28.04 -8.53
CA ALA A 97 -1.72 -27.26 -9.25
C ALA A 97 -2.72 -28.18 -9.98
N GLY A 98 -2.24 -29.26 -10.58
CA GLY A 98 -3.09 -30.31 -11.15
C GLY A 98 -4.04 -30.92 -10.12
N LEU A 99 -3.54 -31.27 -8.94
CA LEU A 99 -4.36 -31.80 -7.85
C LEU A 99 -5.36 -30.78 -7.30
N ARG A 100 -4.98 -29.50 -7.18
CA ARG A 100 -5.88 -28.42 -6.71
C ARG A 100 -7.09 -28.24 -7.62
N ARG A 101 -6.93 -28.41 -8.94
CA ARG A 101 -8.05 -28.33 -9.90
C ARG A 101 -9.17 -29.33 -9.66
N HIS A 102 -8.89 -30.43 -8.96
CA HIS A 102 -9.88 -31.45 -8.62
C HIS A 102 -10.53 -31.23 -7.25
N GLN A 103 -10.14 -30.18 -6.50
CA GLN A 103 -10.72 -29.88 -5.21
C GLN A 103 -12.12 -29.25 -5.35
N PRO A 104 -13.08 -29.61 -4.48
CA PRO A 104 -14.38 -28.98 -4.48
C PRO A 104 -14.26 -27.49 -4.15
N GLY A 105 -14.88 -26.64 -4.96
CA GLY A 105 -14.82 -25.19 -4.80
C GLY A 105 -13.68 -24.50 -5.56
N PHE A 106 -12.88 -25.23 -6.35
CA PHE A 106 -11.88 -24.62 -7.23
C PHE A 106 -12.54 -23.73 -8.29
N THR A 107 -12.13 -22.47 -8.36
CA THR A 107 -12.73 -21.45 -9.23
C THR A 107 -11.85 -21.13 -10.44
N ALA A 108 -12.40 -20.38 -11.40
CA ALA A 108 -11.62 -19.85 -12.52
C ALA A 108 -10.49 -18.90 -12.06
N ALA A 109 -10.72 -18.14 -10.97
CA ALA A 109 -9.69 -17.28 -10.38
C ALA A 109 -8.54 -18.09 -9.78
N ASP A 110 -8.83 -19.25 -9.19
CA ASP A 110 -7.78 -20.16 -8.69
C ASP A 110 -6.95 -20.74 -9.84
N ALA A 111 -7.60 -21.05 -10.97
CA ALA A 111 -6.90 -21.49 -12.18
C ALA A 111 -5.93 -20.43 -12.71
N GLU A 112 -6.35 -19.17 -12.71
CA GLU A 112 -5.53 -18.02 -13.13
C GLU A 112 -4.38 -17.78 -12.15
N ASN A 113 -4.63 -17.85 -10.84
CA ASN A 113 -3.61 -17.74 -9.81
C ASN A 113 -2.55 -18.85 -9.91
N ASP A 114 -2.98 -20.10 -10.14
CA ASP A 114 -2.07 -21.22 -10.35
C ASP A 114 -1.25 -21.05 -11.63
N ALA A 115 -1.87 -20.59 -12.72
CA ALA A 115 -1.16 -20.29 -13.96
C ALA A 115 -0.11 -19.20 -13.77
N ALA A 116 -0.47 -18.09 -13.12
CA ALA A 116 0.44 -16.99 -12.82
C ALA A 116 1.58 -17.41 -11.88
N ARG A 117 1.29 -18.27 -10.89
CA ARG A 117 2.31 -18.82 -9.98
C ARG A 117 3.30 -19.71 -10.72
N LEU A 118 2.82 -20.63 -11.56
CA LEU A 118 3.68 -21.50 -12.35
C LEU A 118 4.52 -20.69 -13.34
N GLU A 119 3.91 -19.70 -13.99
CA GLU A 119 4.62 -18.79 -14.88
C GLU A 119 5.71 -18.00 -14.13
N GLY A 120 5.41 -17.48 -12.94
CA GLY A 120 6.38 -16.77 -12.11
C GLY A 120 7.55 -17.64 -11.65
N ILE A 121 7.30 -18.90 -11.27
CA ILE A 121 8.37 -19.86 -10.92
C ILE A 121 9.23 -20.13 -12.15
N ARG A 122 8.61 -20.43 -13.30
CA ARG A 122 9.31 -20.67 -14.56
C ARG A 122 10.17 -19.48 -14.97
N TYR A 123 9.61 -18.27 -14.94
CA TYR A 123 10.31 -17.03 -15.23
C TYR A 123 11.52 -16.86 -14.31
N GLY A 124 11.36 -17.08 -13.00
CA GLY A 124 12.48 -16.99 -12.06
C GLY A 124 13.58 -18.04 -12.28
N ILE A 125 13.27 -19.20 -12.85
CA ILE A 125 14.28 -20.20 -13.22
C ILE A 125 14.97 -19.78 -14.52
N GLU A 126 14.19 -19.48 -15.56
CA GLU A 126 14.73 -19.15 -16.88
C GLU A 126 15.50 -17.82 -16.89
N SER A 127 15.09 -16.83 -16.08
CA SER A 127 15.83 -15.57 -15.94
C SER A 127 17.24 -15.79 -15.40
N THR A 128 17.38 -16.70 -14.43
CA THR A 128 18.70 -17.05 -13.86
C THR A 128 19.58 -17.81 -14.84
N LEU A 129 19.00 -18.60 -15.77
CA LEU A 129 19.75 -19.32 -16.81
C LEU A 129 20.52 -18.37 -17.72
N HIS A 130 19.91 -17.22 -18.05
CA HIS A 130 20.47 -16.26 -18.99
C HIS A 130 21.34 -15.20 -18.31
N GLU A 131 21.10 -14.92 -17.02
CA GLU A 131 21.94 -14.02 -16.21
C GLU A 131 23.25 -14.68 -15.77
N THR A 132 23.26 -16.00 -15.55
CA THR A 132 24.50 -16.71 -15.20
C THR A 132 25.34 -16.99 -16.44
N ALA A 133 26.36 -16.14 -16.66
CA ALA A 133 27.30 -16.22 -17.79
C ALA A 133 28.11 -17.53 -17.92
N VAL A 134 27.90 -18.51 -17.02
CA VAL A 134 28.73 -19.71 -16.88
C VAL A 134 28.20 -20.91 -17.67
N LEU A 135 26.90 -20.95 -18.02
CA LEU A 135 26.31 -22.10 -18.71
C LEU A 135 26.38 -21.99 -20.26
N PRO A 136 26.85 -23.03 -20.97
CA PRO A 136 26.68 -23.17 -22.42
C PRO A 136 25.21 -23.18 -22.85
N LEU A 137 24.94 -22.76 -24.10
CA LEU A 137 23.59 -22.69 -24.68
C LEU A 137 22.87 -24.05 -24.65
N GLU A 138 23.59 -25.13 -24.89
CA GLU A 138 23.08 -26.50 -24.86
C GLU A 138 22.54 -26.85 -23.48
N GLN A 139 23.29 -26.50 -22.43
CA GLN A 139 22.91 -26.76 -21.04
C GLN A 139 21.70 -25.90 -20.63
N ARG A 140 21.67 -24.62 -21.01
CA ARG A 140 20.49 -23.76 -20.81
C ARG A 140 19.26 -24.35 -21.48
N GLY A 141 19.43 -24.85 -22.70
CA GLY A 141 18.41 -25.52 -23.48
C GLY A 141 17.85 -26.77 -22.82
N GLN A 142 18.71 -27.59 -22.20
CA GLN A 142 18.26 -28.77 -21.45
C GLN A 142 17.38 -28.42 -20.26
N VAL A 143 17.70 -27.34 -19.52
CA VAL A 143 16.85 -26.90 -18.40
C VAL A 143 15.48 -26.44 -18.90
N ALA A 144 15.44 -25.63 -19.96
CA ALA A 144 14.19 -25.19 -20.56
C ALA A 144 13.37 -26.35 -21.17
N LEU A 145 14.03 -27.36 -21.77
CA LEU A 145 13.40 -28.60 -22.19
C LEU A 145 12.79 -29.37 -21.02
N ALA A 146 13.51 -29.46 -19.90
CA ALA A 146 13.03 -30.14 -18.69
C ALA A 146 11.82 -29.44 -18.08
N LEU A 147 11.80 -28.10 -18.03
CA LEU A 147 10.62 -27.31 -17.63
C LEU A 147 9.43 -27.55 -18.55
N ASN A 148 9.66 -27.56 -19.87
CA ASN A 148 8.61 -27.87 -20.86
C ASN A 148 8.07 -29.31 -20.68
N ALA A 149 8.94 -30.27 -20.40
CA ALA A 149 8.54 -31.66 -20.16
C ALA A 149 7.70 -31.78 -18.88
N ALA A 150 8.15 -31.16 -17.78
CA ALA A 150 7.42 -31.13 -16.50
C ALA A 150 6.03 -30.50 -16.62
N GLN A 151 5.89 -29.46 -17.45
CA GLN A 151 4.61 -28.80 -17.69
C GLN A 151 3.67 -29.63 -18.60
N ARG A 152 4.21 -30.27 -19.65
CA ARG A 152 3.40 -31.03 -20.62
C ARG A 152 2.96 -32.39 -20.09
N ASN A 153 3.82 -33.07 -19.34
CA ASN A 153 3.58 -34.42 -18.83
C ASN A 153 3.97 -34.48 -17.34
N PRO A 154 3.14 -33.92 -16.44
CA PRO A 154 3.45 -33.86 -15.01
C PRO A 154 3.47 -35.23 -14.33
N ASP A 155 2.88 -36.26 -14.92
CA ASP A 155 2.92 -37.62 -14.36
C ASP A 155 4.22 -38.38 -14.70
N ARG A 156 5.12 -37.77 -15.48
CA ARG A 156 6.39 -38.38 -15.89
C ARG A 156 7.57 -37.56 -15.41
N PRO A 157 8.68 -38.21 -15.00
CA PRO A 157 9.92 -37.50 -14.76
C PRO A 157 10.42 -36.82 -16.02
N TYR A 158 11.01 -35.64 -15.85
CA TYR A 158 11.68 -34.92 -16.92
C TYR A 158 13.12 -35.42 -17.18
N GLY A 159 13.64 -36.34 -16.35
CA GLY A 159 14.96 -36.95 -16.46
C GLY A 159 16.11 -36.08 -15.92
N ALA A 160 17.34 -36.62 -15.87
CA ALA A 160 18.50 -35.86 -15.40
C ALA A 160 18.83 -34.69 -16.34
N ILE A 161 19.21 -33.57 -15.73
CA ILE A 161 19.67 -32.35 -16.41
C ILE A 161 21.19 -32.48 -16.66
N PHE A 162 21.69 -31.91 -17.75
CA PHE A 162 23.08 -31.96 -18.22
C PHE A 162 23.58 -33.33 -18.69
N LYS A 163 22.66 -34.17 -19.18
CA LYS A 163 23.05 -35.42 -19.85
C LYS A 163 23.89 -35.14 -21.11
N PRO A 164 24.86 -36.00 -21.45
CA PRO A 164 25.51 -35.98 -22.75
C PRO A 164 24.46 -36.05 -23.86
N MET A 165 24.58 -35.17 -24.85
CA MET A 165 23.65 -35.07 -25.97
C MET A 165 24.33 -35.48 -27.27
N ASP A 166 23.58 -36.07 -28.18
CA ASP A 166 24.01 -36.16 -29.57
C ASP A 166 23.90 -34.79 -30.29
N ARG A 167 24.49 -34.69 -31.48
CA ARG A 167 24.50 -33.43 -32.27
C ARG A 167 23.11 -32.92 -32.62
N GLN A 168 22.10 -33.79 -32.71
CA GLN A 168 20.74 -33.39 -33.03
C GLN A 168 20.06 -32.81 -31.78
N GLN A 169 20.21 -33.47 -30.64
CA GLN A 169 19.75 -33.01 -29.33
C GLN A 169 20.40 -31.68 -28.95
N GLU A 170 21.70 -31.49 -29.20
CA GLU A 170 22.38 -30.20 -28.99
C GLU A 170 21.74 -29.07 -29.81
N ARG A 171 21.41 -29.31 -31.08
CA ARG A 171 20.74 -28.31 -31.93
C ARG A 171 19.37 -27.93 -31.37
N VAL A 172 18.58 -28.92 -30.95
CA VAL A 172 17.27 -28.68 -30.34
C VAL A 172 17.42 -27.90 -29.04
N ALA A 173 18.35 -28.28 -28.18
CA ALA A 173 18.61 -27.58 -26.92
C ALA A 173 19.01 -26.12 -27.16
N ARG A 174 19.93 -25.86 -28.11
CA ARG A 174 20.30 -24.47 -28.49
C ARG A 174 19.10 -23.65 -28.96
N GLN A 175 18.23 -24.22 -29.81
CA GLN A 175 17.02 -23.53 -30.27
C GLN A 175 16.08 -23.20 -29.11
N VAL A 176 15.86 -24.17 -28.21
CA VAL A 176 15.01 -23.95 -27.02
C VAL A 176 15.61 -22.93 -26.06
N ALA A 177 16.94 -22.88 -25.92
CA ALA A 177 17.61 -21.86 -25.13
C ALA A 177 17.34 -20.45 -25.66
N VAL A 178 17.42 -20.25 -26.98
CA VAL A 178 17.12 -18.97 -27.63
C VAL A 178 15.64 -18.59 -27.47
N LEU A 179 14.72 -19.55 -27.59
CA LEU A 179 13.29 -19.30 -27.35
C LEU A 179 13.02 -18.90 -25.90
N SER A 180 13.67 -19.56 -24.95
CA SER A 180 13.61 -19.22 -23.52
C SER A 180 14.17 -17.82 -23.26
N GLU A 181 15.28 -17.45 -23.90
CA GLU A 181 15.89 -16.12 -23.75
C GLU A 181 14.95 -15.01 -24.26
N ASN A 182 14.35 -15.21 -25.44
CA ASN A 182 13.37 -14.28 -26.00
C ASN A 182 12.13 -14.15 -25.11
N TRP A 183 11.62 -15.28 -24.60
CA TRP A 183 10.48 -15.28 -23.69
C TRP A 183 10.77 -14.53 -22.38
N VAL A 184 11.96 -14.73 -21.79
CA VAL A 184 12.39 -13.99 -20.60
C VAL A 184 12.53 -12.49 -20.90
N ALA A 185 13.06 -12.11 -22.06
CA ALA A 185 13.20 -10.71 -22.45
C ALA A 185 11.84 -10.02 -22.58
N GLU A 186 10.89 -10.62 -23.29
CA GLU A 186 9.51 -10.14 -23.41
C GLU A 186 8.87 -10.00 -22.02
N ARG A 187 9.05 -10.99 -21.15
CA ARG A 187 8.46 -10.94 -19.82
C ARG A 187 9.10 -9.93 -18.89
N ARG A 188 10.38 -9.63 -19.06
CA ARG A 188 11.05 -8.51 -18.36
C ARG A 188 10.42 -7.17 -18.74
N GLU A 189 10.13 -6.96 -20.02
CA GLU A 189 9.48 -5.75 -20.50
C GLU A 189 8.06 -5.62 -19.96
N ASP A 190 7.28 -6.70 -20.01
CA ASP A 190 5.94 -6.73 -19.42
C ASP A 190 5.94 -6.43 -17.92
N ASN A 191 6.85 -7.06 -17.17
CA ASN A 191 7.00 -6.83 -15.73
C ASN A 191 7.41 -5.37 -15.45
N ALA A 192 8.29 -4.78 -16.25
CA ALA A 192 8.67 -3.39 -16.13
C ALA A 192 7.47 -2.46 -16.38
N ARG A 193 6.63 -2.76 -17.38
CA ARG A 193 5.39 -2.03 -17.66
C ARG A 193 4.41 -2.12 -16.50
N LEU A 194 4.15 -3.32 -15.97
CA LEU A 194 3.25 -3.52 -14.82
C LEU A 194 3.72 -2.77 -13.58
N VAL A 195 5.02 -2.79 -13.28
CA VAL A 195 5.59 -2.02 -12.16
C VAL A 195 5.44 -0.52 -12.37
N ALA A 196 5.63 -0.02 -13.60
CA ALA A 196 5.42 1.39 -13.92
C ALA A 196 3.95 1.79 -13.74
N GLU A 197 3.01 0.99 -14.23
CA GLU A 197 1.57 1.22 -14.04
C GLU A 197 1.17 1.21 -12.56
N GLN A 198 1.68 0.26 -11.77
CA GLN A 198 1.42 0.21 -10.33
C GLN A 198 1.95 1.45 -9.62
N ARG A 199 3.15 1.94 -9.99
CA ARG A 199 3.72 3.18 -9.45
C ARG A 199 2.86 4.40 -9.81
N GLU A 200 2.36 4.47 -11.04
CA GLU A 200 1.47 5.56 -11.46
C GLU A 200 0.14 5.53 -10.69
N ARG A 201 -0.48 4.35 -10.55
CA ARG A 201 -1.70 4.19 -9.73
C ARG A 201 -1.47 4.57 -8.28
N ALA A 202 -0.35 4.14 -7.70
CA ALA A 202 0.02 4.50 -6.34
C ALA A 202 0.25 6.02 -6.19
N ALA A 203 0.87 6.66 -7.18
CA ALA A 203 1.04 8.11 -7.20
C ALA A 203 -0.30 8.85 -7.28
N LYS A 204 -1.21 8.42 -8.17
CA LYS A 204 -2.57 8.97 -8.27
C LYS A 204 -3.37 8.80 -6.98
N LEU A 205 -3.29 7.64 -6.33
CA LEU A 205 -3.93 7.42 -5.03
C LEU A 205 -3.33 8.29 -3.93
N ALA A 206 -2.01 8.48 -3.93
CA ALA A 206 -1.34 9.36 -2.97
C ALA A 206 -1.75 10.83 -3.19
N GLU A 207 -1.89 11.27 -4.43
CA GLU A 207 -2.40 12.59 -4.80
C GLU A 207 -3.85 12.78 -4.38
N ALA A 208 -4.74 11.83 -4.72
CA ALA A 208 -6.13 11.84 -4.30
C ALA A 208 -6.27 11.85 -2.76
N ARG A 209 -5.39 11.15 -2.03
CA ARG A 209 -5.35 11.21 -0.55
C ARG A 209 -4.88 12.57 -0.03
N ARG A 210 -3.94 13.23 -0.71
CA ARG A 210 -3.54 14.60 -0.36
C ARG A 210 -4.67 15.58 -0.59
N GLU A 211 -5.41 15.41 -1.68
CA GLU A 211 -6.61 16.20 -1.96
C GLU A 211 -7.73 15.90 -0.97
N ALA A 212 -7.96 14.65 -0.59
CA ALA A 212 -9.03 14.29 0.34
C ALA A 212 -8.71 14.59 1.82
N ARG A 213 -7.46 14.95 2.15
CA ARG A 213 -7.08 15.28 3.53
C ARG A 213 -7.90 16.50 3.99
N PRO A 214 -8.55 16.45 5.17
CA PRO A 214 -9.18 17.63 5.72
C PRO A 214 -8.15 18.76 5.85
N PRO A 215 -8.56 20.02 5.63
CA PRO A 215 -7.69 21.16 5.87
C PRO A 215 -7.09 21.06 7.27
N ARG A 216 -5.84 21.49 7.41
CA ARG A 216 -5.12 21.38 8.68
C ARG A 216 -5.91 22.12 9.76
N GLY A 217 -6.04 21.51 10.94
CA GLY A 217 -6.60 22.19 12.10
C GLY A 217 -5.78 23.43 12.43
N TYR A 218 -6.41 24.48 12.97
CA TYR A 218 -5.75 25.76 13.30
C TYR A 218 -4.48 25.58 14.16
N GLU A 219 -4.44 24.54 15.01
CA GLU A 219 -3.28 24.19 15.85
C GLU A 219 -2.08 23.63 15.08
N GLU A 220 -2.30 23.03 13.91
CA GLU A 220 -1.24 22.49 13.05
C GLU A 220 -0.62 23.56 12.14
N LEU A 221 -1.24 24.75 12.08
CA LEU A 221 -0.73 25.90 11.33
C LEU A 221 0.44 26.54 12.08
N ASP A 222 1.47 26.94 11.34
CA ASP A 222 2.54 27.77 11.91
C ASP A 222 2.05 29.18 12.26
N GLN A 223 2.86 29.97 12.96
CA GLN A 223 2.45 31.29 13.42
C GLN A 223 2.10 32.25 12.25
N ALA A 224 2.78 32.15 11.11
CA ALA A 224 2.52 32.99 9.96
C ALA A 224 1.16 32.64 9.33
N GLN A 225 0.86 31.35 9.22
CA GLN A 225 -0.41 30.81 8.75
C GLN A 225 -1.57 31.17 9.68
N ARG A 226 -1.39 31.04 11.00
CA ARG A 226 -2.39 31.46 12.00
C ARG A 226 -2.71 32.95 11.90
N ASN A 227 -1.68 33.79 11.81
CA ASN A 227 -1.85 35.23 11.64
C ASN A 227 -2.61 35.55 10.34
N ALA A 228 -2.36 34.80 9.26
CA ALA A 228 -3.05 35.00 8.00
C ALA A 228 -4.52 34.51 8.03
N VAL A 229 -4.81 33.40 8.71
CA VAL A 229 -6.20 32.97 8.99
C VAL A 229 -6.93 34.01 9.83
N GLN A 230 -6.29 34.57 10.86
CA GLN A 230 -6.89 35.63 11.66
C GLN A 230 -7.13 36.90 10.83
N ALA A 231 -6.23 37.25 9.91
CA ALA A 231 -6.43 38.35 8.97
C ALA A 231 -7.61 38.09 8.01
N LEU A 232 -7.78 36.85 7.53
CA LEU A 232 -8.96 36.44 6.75
C LEU A 232 -10.25 36.63 7.55
N ARG A 233 -10.26 36.23 8.83
CA ARG A 233 -11.38 36.44 9.78
C ARG A 233 -11.73 37.89 9.98
N SER A 234 -10.74 38.74 10.29
CA SER A 234 -10.99 40.17 10.47
C SER A 234 -11.50 40.83 9.18
N ALA A 235 -10.93 40.48 8.02
CA ALA A 235 -11.35 41.02 6.73
C ALA A 235 -12.75 40.55 6.32
N HIS A 236 -13.18 39.35 6.74
CA HIS A 236 -14.52 38.83 6.46
C HIS A 236 -15.61 39.64 7.16
N VAL A 237 -15.38 40.06 8.41
CA VAL A 237 -16.34 40.83 9.22
C VAL A 237 -16.30 42.34 8.89
N ASP A 238 -15.64 42.72 7.79
CA ASP A 238 -15.41 44.10 7.37
C ASP A 238 -14.77 44.96 8.48
N MET A 239 -13.89 44.40 9.31
CA MET A 239 -13.26 45.10 10.44
C MET A 239 -11.76 45.32 10.22
N ASP A 240 -11.26 46.48 10.62
CA ASP A 240 -9.83 46.73 10.69
C ASP A 240 -9.19 46.05 11.93
N ARG A 241 -7.86 46.11 12.05
CA ARG A 241 -7.14 45.53 13.20
C ARG A 241 -7.48 46.17 14.55
N ALA A 242 -8.05 47.38 14.54
CA ALA A 242 -8.48 48.09 15.72
C ALA A 242 -9.97 47.81 16.06
N GLY A 243 -10.65 46.98 15.27
CA GLY A 243 -12.07 46.64 15.44
C GLY A 243 -13.03 47.69 14.89
N ASN A 244 -12.57 48.62 14.04
CA ASN A 244 -13.44 49.58 13.39
C ASN A 244 -14.01 48.99 12.09
N LYS A 245 -15.28 49.29 11.81
CA LYS A 245 -15.94 48.89 10.57
C LYS A 245 -15.35 49.64 9.37
N LEU A 246 -14.93 48.90 8.36
CA LEU A 246 -14.39 49.41 7.10
C LEU A 246 -15.52 49.85 6.16
N ALA A 247 -15.24 50.85 5.33
CA ALA A 247 -16.10 51.17 4.18
C ALA A 247 -16.06 50.01 3.16
N SER A 248 -17.14 49.79 2.41
CA SER A 248 -17.31 48.63 1.51
C SER A 248 -16.12 48.40 0.57
N GLU A 249 -15.62 49.44 -0.10
CA GLU A 249 -14.46 49.35 -1.01
C GLU A 249 -13.16 48.99 -0.27
N ALA A 250 -13.00 49.49 0.96
CA ALA A 250 -11.85 49.17 1.81
C ALA A 250 -11.92 47.73 2.35
N ALA A 251 -13.13 47.23 2.62
CA ALA A 251 -13.37 45.87 3.07
C ALA A 251 -13.08 44.84 1.97
N GLU A 252 -13.53 45.08 0.73
CA GLU A 252 -13.18 44.23 -0.42
C GLU A 252 -11.67 44.16 -0.64
N LYS A 253 -10.99 45.31 -0.62
CA LYS A 253 -9.54 45.36 -0.75
C LYS A 253 -8.83 44.65 0.41
N ALA A 254 -9.34 44.76 1.64
CA ALA A 254 -8.81 44.04 2.79
C ALA A 254 -8.99 42.51 2.64
N ARG A 255 -10.11 42.05 2.09
CA ARG A 255 -10.35 40.63 1.78
C ARG A 255 -9.36 40.10 0.76
N GLU A 256 -9.16 40.82 -0.34
CA GLU A 256 -8.17 40.44 -1.37
C GLU A 256 -6.76 40.35 -0.78
N GLN A 257 -6.35 41.36 0.00
CA GLN A 257 -5.04 41.39 0.66
C GLN A 257 -4.88 40.25 1.68
N ALA A 258 -5.93 39.90 2.42
CA ALA A 258 -5.90 38.79 3.37
C ALA A 258 -5.78 37.43 2.65
N ILE A 259 -6.45 37.25 1.51
CA ILE A 259 -6.32 36.06 0.66
C ILE A 259 -4.91 35.94 0.10
N GLU A 260 -4.32 37.03 -0.37
CA GLU A 260 -2.93 37.04 -0.85
C GLU A 260 -1.94 36.76 0.27
N ALA A 261 -2.11 37.37 1.44
CA ALA A 261 -1.27 37.12 2.61
C ALA A 261 -1.35 35.66 3.08
N ALA A 262 -2.55 35.06 3.05
CA ALA A 262 -2.73 33.64 3.37
C ALA A 262 -1.99 32.73 2.39
N ARG A 263 -2.06 33.01 1.09
CA ARG A 263 -1.28 32.28 0.08
C ARG A 263 0.23 32.48 0.25
N ALA A 264 0.67 33.69 0.59
CA ALA A 264 2.07 33.99 0.87
C ALA A 264 2.60 33.27 2.13
N ALA A 265 1.72 33.06 3.13
CA ALA A 265 2.00 32.24 4.31
C ALA A 265 1.97 30.73 4.03
N GLY A 266 1.72 30.31 2.79
CA GLY A 266 1.73 28.91 2.38
C GLY A 266 0.42 28.16 2.58
N LEU A 267 -0.70 28.84 2.88
CA LEU A 267 -2.02 28.23 2.85
C LEU A 267 -2.40 27.90 1.41
N THR A 268 -2.87 26.68 1.19
CA THR A 268 -3.37 26.25 -0.11
C THR A 268 -4.67 26.96 -0.47
N ARG A 269 -5.00 27.03 -1.77
CA ARG A 269 -6.27 27.60 -2.24
C ARG A 269 -7.49 26.95 -1.56
N ARG A 270 -7.40 25.65 -1.26
CA ARG A 270 -8.46 24.89 -0.58
C ARG A 270 -8.60 25.27 0.89
N GLU A 271 -7.49 25.44 1.62
CA GLU A 271 -7.52 25.87 3.02
C GLU A 271 -8.08 27.29 3.16
N VAL A 272 -7.70 28.20 2.25
CA VAL A 272 -8.28 29.55 2.20
C VAL A 272 -9.79 29.50 1.90
N GLY A 273 -10.21 28.65 0.96
CA GLY A 273 -11.64 28.46 0.65
C GLY A 273 -12.42 27.90 1.84
N HIS A 274 -11.91 26.86 2.48
CA HIS A 274 -12.54 26.28 3.67
C HIS A 274 -12.68 27.29 4.81
N GLU A 275 -11.65 28.10 5.05
CA GLU A 275 -11.73 29.13 6.09
C GLU A 275 -12.79 30.19 5.76
N ILE A 276 -12.92 30.57 4.48
CA ILE A 276 -13.98 31.47 4.02
C ILE A 276 -15.36 30.86 4.24
N ASP A 277 -15.56 29.61 3.84
CA ASP A 277 -16.83 28.89 4.02
C ASP A 277 -17.15 28.73 5.51
N TYR A 278 -16.15 28.35 6.32
CA TYR A 278 -16.28 28.25 7.77
C TYR A 278 -16.71 29.57 8.40
N MET A 279 -16.12 30.70 7.98
CA MET A 279 -16.53 32.02 8.45
C MET A 279 -17.96 32.37 8.06
N TYR A 280 -18.40 32.05 6.84
CA TYR A 280 -19.79 32.26 6.44
C TYR A 280 -20.77 31.41 7.27
N GLU A 281 -20.39 30.19 7.62
CA GLU A 281 -21.22 29.28 8.41
C GLU A 281 -21.26 29.64 9.91
N HIS A 282 -20.21 30.27 10.45
CA HIS A 282 -20.03 30.51 11.89
C HIS A 282 -19.93 32.00 12.27
N THR A 283 -20.38 32.89 11.39
CA THR A 283 -20.61 34.30 11.71
C THR A 283 -22.10 34.50 11.90
N TYR A 284 -22.52 34.83 13.13
CA TYR A 284 -23.88 35.25 13.41
C TYR A 284 -23.92 36.75 13.71
N TYR A 285 -25.09 37.33 13.53
CA TYR A 285 -25.37 38.73 13.78
C TYR A 285 -26.22 38.84 15.03
N ALA A 286 -25.65 39.44 16.07
CA ALA A 286 -26.39 39.86 17.24
C ALA A 286 -27.12 41.18 16.94
N ALA A 287 -28.44 41.17 16.96
CA ALA A 287 -29.25 42.37 16.89
C ALA A 287 -29.80 42.70 18.29
N THR A 288 -29.41 43.85 18.81
CA THR A 288 -29.89 44.40 20.08
C THR A 288 -30.84 45.56 19.81
N TYR A 289 -32.05 45.50 20.36
CA TYR A 289 -32.98 46.62 20.33
C TYR A 289 -33.48 46.98 21.72
N GLY A 290 -33.80 48.26 21.94
CA GLY A 290 -34.29 48.73 23.23
C GLY A 290 -34.48 50.24 23.31
N VAL A 291 -34.95 50.70 24.47
CA VAL A 291 -35.06 52.14 24.78
C VAL A 291 -33.80 52.57 25.54
N PRO A 292 -33.21 53.75 25.27
CA PRO A 292 -32.07 54.25 26.04
C PRO A 292 -32.38 54.27 27.55
N GLY A 293 -31.60 53.54 28.35
CA GLY A 293 -31.81 53.38 29.80
C GLY A 293 -32.90 52.38 30.22
N GLY A 294 -33.49 51.64 29.27
CA GLY A 294 -34.54 50.64 29.50
C GLY A 294 -34.11 49.20 29.18
N VAL A 295 -35.11 48.31 29.04
CA VAL A 295 -34.89 46.89 28.70
C VAL A 295 -34.30 46.77 27.30
N GLN A 296 -33.23 46.00 27.17
CA GLN A 296 -32.59 45.64 25.91
C GLN A 296 -32.85 44.17 25.60
N VAL A 297 -33.17 43.87 24.35
CA VAL A 297 -33.36 42.51 23.85
C VAL A 297 -32.30 42.26 22.80
N THR A 298 -31.49 41.21 22.97
CA THR A 298 -30.48 40.79 22.01
C THR A 298 -30.85 39.43 21.45
N ASN A 299 -31.01 39.35 20.14
CA ASN A 299 -31.22 38.10 19.41
C ASN A 299 -30.07 37.85 18.44
N HIS A 300 -29.89 36.60 18.04
CA HIS A 300 -28.82 36.17 17.15
C HIS A 300 -29.40 35.58 15.87
N TYR A 301 -28.88 35.98 14.73
CA TYR A 301 -29.36 35.56 13.42
C TYR A 301 -28.19 35.18 12.51
N PRO A 302 -28.33 34.20 11.61
CA PRO A 302 -27.24 33.76 10.74
C PRO A 302 -26.87 34.79 9.67
N PHE A 303 -27.80 35.65 9.25
CA PHE A 303 -27.57 36.68 8.24
C PHE A 303 -27.92 38.07 8.76
N ARG A 304 -27.23 39.09 8.24
CA ARG A 304 -27.43 40.48 8.66
C ARG A 304 -28.80 41.01 8.23
N GLU A 305 -29.22 40.67 7.01
CA GLU A 305 -30.50 41.08 6.45
C GLU A 305 -31.65 40.45 7.22
N GLU A 306 -31.49 39.18 7.62
CA GLU A 306 -32.41 38.49 8.50
C GLU A 306 -32.45 39.17 9.88
N ALA A 307 -31.27 39.45 10.47
CA ALA A 307 -31.17 40.17 11.73
C ALA A 307 -31.92 41.50 11.72
N LEU A 308 -31.79 42.28 10.65
CA LEU A 308 -32.50 43.55 10.50
C LEU A 308 -34.00 43.36 10.31
N SER A 309 -34.42 42.46 9.41
CA SER A 309 -35.84 42.25 9.10
C SER A 309 -36.62 41.64 10.27
N GLU A 310 -36.04 40.65 10.94
CA GLU A 310 -36.63 39.98 12.09
C GLU A 310 -36.63 40.87 13.33
N THR A 311 -35.57 41.65 13.57
CA THR A 311 -35.56 42.62 14.67
C THR A 311 -36.65 43.67 14.50
N VAL A 312 -36.85 44.19 13.29
CA VAL A 312 -37.94 45.13 13.00
C VAL A 312 -39.31 44.47 13.22
N ARG A 313 -39.46 43.21 12.81
CA ARG A 313 -40.70 42.43 13.03
C ARG A 313 -40.96 42.21 14.52
N GLU A 314 -39.96 41.80 15.28
CA GLU A 314 -40.06 41.54 16.71
C GLU A 314 -40.31 42.81 17.53
N MET A 315 -39.65 43.92 17.19
CA MET A 315 -39.92 45.23 17.78
C MET A 315 -41.40 45.63 17.62
N SER A 316 -42.01 45.30 16.48
CA SER A 316 -43.43 45.60 16.24
C SER A 316 -44.38 44.81 17.15
N TRP A 317 -43.90 43.70 17.73
CA TRP A 317 -44.67 42.81 18.60
C TRP A 317 -44.30 42.94 20.08
N ASP A 318 -43.13 43.51 20.41
CA ASP A 318 -42.70 43.66 21.79
C ASP A 318 -43.47 44.78 22.52
N ARG A 319 -44.46 44.37 23.31
CA ARG A 319 -45.33 45.25 24.09
C ARG A 319 -44.59 46.04 25.19
N ARG A 320 -43.34 45.71 25.48
CA ARG A 320 -42.50 46.44 26.46
C ARG A 320 -41.95 47.75 25.88
N LEU A 321 -41.92 47.89 24.56
CA LEU A 321 -41.47 49.12 23.91
C LEU A 321 -42.60 50.16 23.88
N PRO A 322 -42.33 51.42 24.25
CA PRO A 322 -43.29 52.51 24.14
C PRO A 322 -43.62 52.78 22.67
N ARG A 323 -44.91 52.86 22.34
CA ARG A 323 -45.39 53.08 20.95
C ARG A 323 -44.89 54.39 20.32
N ASP A 324 -44.60 55.39 21.16
CA ASP A 324 -44.19 56.74 20.74
C ASP A 324 -42.75 57.09 21.16
N GLY A 325 -41.98 56.12 21.66
CA GLY A 325 -40.61 56.36 22.14
C GLY A 325 -39.54 56.03 21.10
N THR A 326 -38.40 56.72 21.18
CA THR A 326 -37.23 56.43 20.35
C THR A 326 -36.61 55.10 20.77
N VAL A 327 -36.66 54.10 19.91
CA VAL A 327 -36.01 52.79 20.10
C VAL A 327 -34.71 52.79 19.29
N PHE A 328 -33.63 52.30 19.87
CA PHE A 328 -32.39 52.07 19.13
C PHE A 328 -32.34 50.61 18.66
N VAL A 329 -31.70 50.39 17.51
CA VAL A 329 -31.42 49.06 16.96
C VAL A 329 -29.94 49.03 16.61
N GLU A 330 -29.22 48.08 17.19
CA GLU A 330 -27.82 47.83 16.93
C GLU A 330 -27.65 46.41 16.42
N VAL A 331 -27.13 46.24 15.20
CA VAL A 331 -26.83 44.91 14.64
C VAL A 331 -25.32 44.79 14.47
N GLY A 332 -24.71 43.89 15.24
CA GLY A 332 -23.27 43.60 15.20
C GLY A 332 -23.01 42.13 14.89
N ALA A 333 -22.00 41.85 14.07
CA ALA A 333 -21.52 40.48 13.86
C ALA A 333 -20.77 39.97 15.09
N ARG A 334 -20.93 38.69 15.42
CA ARG A 334 -20.27 37.97 16.51
C ARG A 334 -19.85 36.56 16.02
N HIS A 335 -18.79 36.02 16.60
CA HIS A 335 -18.27 34.68 16.29
C HIS A 335 -18.64 33.66 17.38
N ASP A 336 -18.83 32.40 17.00
CA ASP A 336 -19.32 31.31 17.88
C ASP A 336 -18.38 30.88 19.01
N GLY A 337 -17.21 31.52 19.11
CA GLY A 337 -16.28 31.27 20.21
C GLY A 337 -16.84 31.52 21.61
N ASP A 338 -17.95 32.25 21.75
CA ASP A 338 -18.50 32.69 23.05
C ASP A 338 -19.91 32.17 23.40
N ALA A 339 -20.61 31.39 22.55
CA ALA A 339 -22.06 31.12 22.70
C ALA A 339 -22.51 29.63 22.65
N ALA A 340 -21.61 28.67 22.53
CA ALA A 340 -21.96 27.27 22.24
C ALA A 340 -22.27 26.39 23.48
N ASP A 341 -23.26 26.75 24.32
CA ASP A 341 -23.56 25.97 25.54
C ASP A 341 -25.06 25.77 25.90
N ASP A 342 -25.99 25.87 24.95
CA ASP A 342 -27.44 25.67 25.24
C ASP A 342 -28.14 24.77 24.20
N VAL A 343 -28.23 23.44 24.47
CA VAL A 343 -29.15 22.52 23.76
C VAL A 343 -29.83 21.52 24.72
N GLN A 344 -31.17 21.65 24.74
CA GLN A 344 -32.28 20.69 24.99
C GLN A 344 -32.43 19.93 26.32
N ARG A 345 -33.35 20.44 27.16
CA ARG A 345 -34.16 19.66 28.12
C ARG A 345 -35.64 19.97 27.95
N ARG A 346 -36.50 18.94 27.93
CA ARG A 346 -37.97 19.09 27.90
C ARG A 346 -38.57 18.56 29.21
N SER A 347 -39.40 19.37 29.87
CA SER A 347 -40.12 18.99 31.09
C SER A 347 -41.57 19.47 31.02
N ALA A 348 -42.49 18.70 31.63
CA ALA A 348 -43.90 19.06 31.75
C ALA A 348 -44.36 18.90 33.20
N MET A 349 -45.16 19.87 33.66
CA MET A 349 -45.73 19.90 35.01
C MET A 349 -47.19 20.36 34.92
N GLY A 350 -48.12 19.58 35.47
CA GLY A 350 -49.55 19.93 35.45
C GLY A 350 -50.45 18.92 36.19
N PRO A 351 -51.77 19.19 36.28
CA PRO A 351 -52.77 18.19 36.64
C PRO A 351 -52.68 16.96 35.74
N ARG A 352 -53.15 15.79 36.22
CA ARG A 352 -53.01 14.50 35.53
C ARG A 352 -53.37 14.54 34.05
N HIS A 353 -54.48 15.19 33.68
CA HIS A 353 -54.92 15.28 32.29
C HIS A 353 -54.01 16.16 31.41
N GLU A 354 -53.37 17.20 31.96
CA GLU A 354 -52.41 18.04 31.24
C GLU A 354 -51.07 17.34 31.05
N ALA A 355 -50.61 16.58 32.06
CA ALA A 355 -49.40 15.74 31.93
C ALA A 355 -49.59 14.64 30.87
N ILE A 356 -50.77 13.98 30.85
CA ILE A 356 -51.14 13.01 29.82
C ILE A 356 -51.15 13.67 28.43
N ASN A 357 -51.73 14.86 28.29
CA ASN A 357 -51.77 15.59 27.02
C ASN A 357 -50.39 16.11 26.58
N ALA A 358 -49.49 16.43 27.51
CA ALA A 358 -48.12 16.83 27.21
C ALA A 358 -47.30 15.64 26.68
N VAL A 359 -47.34 14.50 27.38
CA VAL A 359 -46.69 13.25 26.95
C VAL A 359 -47.25 12.78 25.60
N GLY A 360 -48.58 12.84 25.41
CA GLY A 360 -49.22 12.51 24.14
C GLY A 360 -49.01 13.52 23.01
N ARG A 361 -48.57 14.75 23.30
CA ARG A 361 -48.09 15.69 22.27
C ARG A 361 -46.65 15.39 21.90
N TRP A 362 -45.79 15.15 22.90
CA TRP A 362 -44.40 14.74 22.67
C TRP A 362 -44.32 13.48 21.81
N SER A 363 -45.13 12.45 22.11
CA SER A 363 -45.19 11.23 21.29
C SER A 363 -45.56 11.47 19.83
N ARG A 364 -46.53 12.36 19.55
CA ARG A 364 -46.95 12.68 18.17
C ARG A 364 -45.95 13.54 17.42
N GLU A 365 -45.17 14.35 18.14
CA GLU A 365 -44.08 15.14 17.55
C GLU A 365 -42.86 14.25 17.22
N SER A 366 -42.67 13.14 17.93
CA SER A 366 -41.58 12.16 17.70
C SER A 366 -41.89 11.10 16.62
N GLU A 367 -43.15 10.89 16.23
CA GLU A 367 -43.57 9.90 15.19
C GLU A 367 -42.95 10.17 13.79
N GLY A 368 -42.31 11.33 13.57
CA GLY A 368 -41.65 11.68 12.31
C GLY A 368 -40.12 11.59 12.30
N VAL A 369 -39.45 11.28 13.42
CA VAL A 369 -38.00 11.50 13.56
C VAL A 369 -37.27 10.29 14.15
N ILE A 370 -36.57 9.58 13.24
CA ILE A 370 -35.36 8.75 13.43
C ILE A 370 -35.48 7.55 14.40
N GLU A 371 -35.45 6.35 13.83
CA GLU A 371 -35.11 5.11 14.55
C GLU A 371 -33.67 5.18 15.11
N TYR A 372 -33.51 5.65 16.35
CA TYR A 372 -32.28 5.44 17.09
C TYR A 372 -32.26 4.01 17.63
N PHE A 373 -31.65 3.10 16.88
CA PHE A 373 -31.38 1.75 17.37
C PHE A 373 -30.33 1.78 18.48
N GLY A 374 -30.75 1.51 19.72
CA GLY A 374 -29.88 0.94 20.75
C GLY A 374 -29.38 1.85 21.87
N THR A 375 -29.87 3.09 22.00
CA THR A 375 -29.55 3.93 23.17
C THR A 375 -30.63 3.84 24.23
N PRO A 376 -30.33 3.35 25.45
CA PRO A 376 -31.30 3.37 26.54
C PRO A 376 -31.65 4.81 26.91
N HIS A 377 -32.92 5.10 27.18
CA HIS A 377 -33.40 6.34 27.77
C HIS A 377 -33.81 6.09 29.22
N GLU A 378 -33.61 7.08 30.09
CA GLU A 378 -34.14 7.04 31.45
C GLU A 378 -35.38 7.93 31.56
N VAL A 379 -36.46 7.36 32.11
CA VAL A 379 -37.70 8.07 32.39
C VAL A 379 -37.97 8.05 33.87
N ALA A 380 -38.13 9.25 34.45
CA ALA A 380 -38.54 9.43 35.83
C ALA A 380 -39.92 10.07 35.87
N VAL A 381 -40.84 9.43 36.58
CA VAL A 381 -42.19 9.94 36.84
C VAL A 381 -42.35 10.16 38.33
N ALA A 382 -42.52 11.42 38.74
CA ALA A 382 -42.70 11.78 40.15
C ALA A 382 -44.09 12.36 40.39
N ARG A 383 -44.74 11.88 41.46
CA ARG A 383 -45.95 12.48 42.04
C ARG A 383 -45.53 13.53 43.04
N ILE A 384 -46.06 14.74 42.88
CA ILE A 384 -45.68 15.90 43.68
C ILE A 384 -46.91 16.44 44.40
N GLU A 385 -46.76 16.70 45.70
CA GLU A 385 -47.76 17.33 46.53
C GLU A 385 -48.05 18.76 46.04
N PRO A 386 -49.32 19.12 45.79
CA PRO A 386 -49.69 20.45 45.30
C PRO A 386 -49.24 21.56 46.28
N GLY A 387 -48.57 22.58 45.77
CA GLY A 387 -48.17 23.76 46.53
C GLY A 387 -46.85 23.65 47.30
N THR A 388 -46.45 22.46 47.75
CA THR A 388 -45.18 22.26 48.49
C THR A 388 -44.03 21.78 47.61
N GLY A 389 -44.32 21.17 46.45
CA GLY A 389 -43.29 20.61 45.59
C GLY A 389 -42.68 19.30 46.13
N LYS A 390 -43.22 18.75 47.22
CA LYS A 390 -42.70 17.53 47.86
C LYS A 390 -43.04 16.29 47.03
N VAL A 391 -42.05 15.45 46.72
CA VAL A 391 -42.27 14.19 46.01
C VAL A 391 -42.96 13.20 46.95
N LEU A 392 -44.18 12.80 46.60
CA LEU A 392 -44.99 11.82 47.35
C LEU A 392 -44.63 10.38 46.97
N ALA A 393 -44.32 10.16 45.70
CA ALA A 393 -43.86 8.87 45.16
C ALA A 393 -43.14 9.12 43.82
N SER A 394 -42.20 8.25 43.45
CA SER A 394 -41.56 8.31 42.13
C SER A 394 -41.27 6.91 41.59
N GLU A 395 -41.42 6.77 40.28
CA GLU A 395 -41.10 5.57 39.52
C GLU A 395 -40.04 5.94 38.48
N ILE A 396 -39.02 5.09 38.31
CA ILE A 396 -37.95 5.29 37.34
C ILE A 396 -37.78 4.00 36.55
N ALA A 397 -37.72 4.12 35.22
CA ALA A 397 -37.38 3.02 34.35
C ALA A 397 -36.31 3.43 33.34
N THR A 398 -35.40 2.51 33.07
CA THR A 398 -34.48 2.57 31.94
C THR A 398 -35.09 1.72 30.82
N VAL A 399 -35.29 2.33 29.66
CA VAL A 399 -36.01 1.73 28.54
C VAL A 399 -35.20 1.89 27.27
N THR A 400 -35.31 0.95 26.34
CA THR A 400 -34.42 0.89 25.18
C THR A 400 -34.85 1.76 24.00
N SER A 401 -35.97 2.45 24.10
CA SER A 401 -36.48 3.35 23.06
C SER A 401 -37.33 4.47 23.64
N GLU A 402 -37.39 5.59 22.92
CA GLU A 402 -38.19 6.77 23.29
C GLU A 402 -39.68 6.41 23.38
N GLN A 403 -40.16 5.51 22.52
CA GLN A 403 -41.54 5.02 22.57
C GLN A 403 -41.83 4.26 23.87
N LEU A 404 -40.93 3.37 24.30
CA LEU A 404 -41.09 2.65 25.57
C LEU A 404 -40.98 3.60 26.77
N ALA A 405 -40.22 4.69 26.63
CA ALA A 405 -40.14 5.78 27.61
C ALA A 405 -41.47 6.51 27.77
N LEU A 406 -42.11 6.83 26.65
CA LEU A 406 -43.41 7.49 26.63
C LEU A 406 -44.52 6.56 27.13
N ASP A 407 -44.48 5.28 26.74
CA ASP A 407 -45.44 4.26 27.21
C ASP A 407 -45.34 4.06 28.73
N PHE A 408 -44.11 3.95 29.26
CA PHE A 408 -43.88 3.88 30.71
C PHE A 408 -44.38 5.14 31.42
N ALA A 409 -44.05 6.33 30.92
CA ALA A 409 -44.54 7.58 31.48
C ALA A 409 -46.08 7.65 31.50
N TYR A 410 -46.70 7.22 30.41
CA TYR A 410 -48.15 7.21 30.25
C TYR A 410 -48.82 6.25 31.23
N ASP A 411 -48.31 5.03 31.37
CA ASP A 411 -48.86 4.03 32.30
C ASP A 411 -48.68 4.42 33.76
N SER A 412 -47.54 4.99 34.13
CA SER A 412 -47.29 5.52 35.49
C SER A 412 -48.18 6.72 35.82
N VAL A 413 -48.49 7.58 34.85
CA VAL A 413 -49.43 8.71 35.03
C VAL A 413 -50.89 8.22 35.05
N ARG A 414 -51.23 7.19 34.27
CA ARG A 414 -52.56 6.60 34.20
C ARG A 414 -52.90 5.79 35.45
N SER A 415 -51.94 5.11 36.07
CA SER A 415 -52.15 4.34 37.31
C SER A 415 -52.28 5.23 38.55
N ALA A 416 -52.03 6.53 38.44
CA ALA A 416 -52.14 7.49 39.54
C ALA A 416 -53.58 7.85 39.89
N SER A 417 -53.89 7.83 41.20
CA SER A 417 -55.20 8.22 41.75
C SER A 417 -55.52 9.68 41.38
N PRO A 418 -56.75 9.99 40.93
CA PRO A 418 -57.09 11.28 40.31
C PRO A 418 -56.99 12.52 41.23
N ASP A 419 -57.05 12.37 42.56
CA ASP A 419 -57.51 13.48 43.40
C ASP A 419 -56.45 14.33 44.14
N THR A 420 -55.14 14.04 44.17
CA THR A 420 -54.25 14.87 45.04
C THR A 420 -52.76 15.03 44.66
N ALA A 421 -52.31 14.87 43.41
CA ALA A 421 -50.92 15.18 43.05
C ALA A 421 -50.74 15.79 41.66
N ARG A 422 -49.85 16.80 41.55
CA ARG A 422 -49.29 17.25 40.27
C ARG A 422 -48.21 16.24 39.85
N MET A 423 -48.14 15.91 38.57
CA MET A 423 -47.13 14.96 38.06
C MET A 423 -46.03 15.70 37.32
N ARG A 424 -44.78 15.27 37.54
CA ARG A 424 -43.61 15.70 36.79
C ARG A 424 -43.03 14.49 36.09
N VAL A 425 -42.86 14.61 34.77
CA VAL A 425 -42.24 13.60 33.92
C VAL A 425 -40.97 14.19 33.34
N GLU A 426 -39.86 13.48 33.51
CA GLU A 426 -38.56 13.83 32.93
C GLU A 426 -38.05 12.65 32.11
N VAL A 427 -37.71 12.93 30.85
CA VAL A 427 -37.06 11.99 29.94
C VAL A 427 -35.69 12.56 29.65
N THR A 428 -34.63 11.81 29.94
CA THR A 428 -33.25 12.29 29.77
C THR A 428 -32.46 11.36 28.85
N ASP A 429 -31.73 11.92 27.90
CA ASP A 429 -30.77 11.19 27.09
C ASP A 429 -29.46 11.00 27.89
N PRO A 430 -29.02 9.75 28.15
CA PRO A 430 -27.80 9.49 28.90
C PRO A 430 -26.51 9.92 28.18
N LYS A 431 -26.55 10.26 26.89
CA LYS A 431 -25.35 10.77 26.17
C LYS A 431 -24.97 12.20 26.55
N HIS A 432 -25.87 12.98 27.17
CA HIS A 432 -25.62 14.36 27.59
C HIS A 432 -26.05 14.65 29.05
N PRO A 433 -25.42 14.03 30.06
CA PRO A 433 -25.86 14.14 31.47
C PRO A 433 -25.36 15.42 32.19
N GLU A 434 -24.45 16.18 31.58
CA GLU A 434 -23.67 17.24 32.23
C GLU A 434 -24.45 18.57 32.27
N SER A 435 -25.45 18.67 33.15
CA SER A 435 -25.97 19.96 33.64
C SER A 435 -26.80 19.79 34.91
N PRO A 436 -26.22 19.69 36.11
CA PRO A 436 -27.01 19.81 37.33
C PRO A 436 -27.32 21.29 37.56
N ARG A 437 -28.42 21.81 36.99
CA ARG A 437 -28.96 23.13 37.38
C ARG A 437 -30.10 22.95 38.38
N PHE A 438 -29.76 22.58 39.61
CA PHE A 438 -30.52 22.90 40.83
C PHE A 438 -29.56 22.90 42.03
N SER A 439 -28.66 23.87 42.09
CA SER A 439 -28.21 24.39 43.38
C SER A 439 -29.17 25.49 43.81
N GLU A 440 -29.67 25.39 45.05
CA GLU A 440 -30.58 26.31 45.76
C GLU A 440 -32.09 26.06 45.58
N TYR A 441 -32.71 25.26 46.47
CA TYR A 441 -33.20 25.74 47.77
C TYR A 441 -33.61 24.54 48.63
N GLY A 442 -33.32 24.61 49.93
CA GLY A 442 -33.30 23.49 50.86
C GLY A 442 -34.61 22.73 51.03
N LEU A 443 -34.52 21.40 50.96
CA LEU A 443 -35.34 20.46 51.72
C LEU A 443 -34.46 19.23 52.05
N PRO A 444 -34.52 18.68 53.28
CA PRO A 444 -33.67 17.57 53.68
C PRO A 444 -34.14 16.26 53.03
N GLY A 445 -33.20 15.53 52.42
CA GLY A 445 -33.33 14.11 52.10
C GLY A 445 -34.42 13.74 51.10
N THR A 446 -34.42 14.35 49.92
CA THR A 446 -35.29 13.94 48.80
C THR A 446 -34.58 12.90 47.94
N LEU A 447 -35.35 12.04 47.27
CA LEU A 447 -34.97 11.00 46.29
C LEU A 447 -33.68 11.25 45.47
N SER A 448 -33.33 12.50 45.19
CA SER A 448 -32.10 12.90 44.50
C SER A 448 -30.80 12.35 45.13
N THR A 449 -30.68 12.30 46.48
CA THR A 449 -29.45 11.80 47.14
C THR A 449 -29.37 10.28 47.13
N LYS A 450 -30.48 9.57 47.41
CA LYS A 450 -30.50 8.10 47.33
C LYS A 450 -30.34 7.60 45.88
N LEU A 451 -30.90 8.33 44.91
CA LEU A 451 -30.65 8.08 43.49
C LEU A 451 -29.22 8.43 43.11
N ALA A 452 -28.64 9.53 43.61
CA ALA A 452 -27.25 9.86 43.36
C ALA A 452 -26.31 8.75 43.89
N ASP A 453 -26.54 8.22 45.09
CA ASP A 453 -25.69 7.19 45.70
C ASP A 453 -25.81 5.83 44.96
N GLN A 454 -27.03 5.41 44.56
CA GLN A 454 -27.21 4.21 43.71
C GLN A 454 -26.68 4.42 42.28
N ARG A 455 -26.87 5.61 41.70
CA ARG A 455 -26.29 6.02 40.40
C ARG A 455 -24.78 5.93 40.45
N VAL A 456 -24.12 6.39 41.51
CA VAL A 456 -22.65 6.35 41.64
C VAL A 456 -22.15 4.90 41.73
N ALA A 457 -22.80 4.04 42.52
CA ALA A 457 -22.36 2.65 42.67
C ALA A 457 -22.52 1.81 41.39
N SER A 458 -23.70 1.84 40.75
CA SER A 458 -23.92 1.09 39.50
C SER A 458 -23.14 1.68 38.32
N ARG A 459 -22.90 3.01 38.32
CA ARG A 459 -22.00 3.67 37.38
C ARG A 459 -20.57 3.19 37.58
N GLU A 460 -20.04 3.16 38.79
CA GLU A 460 -18.67 2.71 39.06
C GLU A 460 -18.44 1.26 38.61
N GLU A 461 -19.44 0.40 38.72
CA GLU A 461 -19.33 -1.00 38.32
C GLU A 461 -19.35 -1.18 36.79
N LEU A 462 -20.31 -0.54 36.10
CA LEU A 462 -20.36 -0.52 34.62
C LEU A 462 -19.15 0.19 34.01
N PHE A 463 -18.70 1.30 34.62
CA PHE A 463 -17.50 1.99 34.17
C PHE A 463 -16.26 1.15 34.42
N ARG A 464 -16.14 0.40 35.53
CA ARG A 464 -14.99 -0.53 35.71
C ARG A 464 -14.97 -1.61 34.65
N GLU A 465 -16.09 -2.26 34.36
CA GLU A 465 -16.17 -3.31 33.33
C GLU A 465 -15.89 -2.76 31.92
N GLN A 466 -16.42 -1.57 31.60
CA GLN A 466 -16.12 -0.89 30.34
C GLN A 466 -14.66 -0.41 30.27
N LEU A 467 -14.08 0.05 31.38
CA LEU A 467 -12.69 0.48 31.44
C LEU A 467 -11.75 -0.72 31.28
N ASP A 468 -12.07 -1.86 31.90
CA ASP A 468 -11.26 -3.08 31.80
C ASP A 468 -11.30 -3.66 30.37
N THR A 469 -12.48 -3.70 29.74
CA THR A 469 -12.61 -4.11 28.33
C THR A 469 -11.95 -3.12 27.36
N TYR A 470 -12.06 -1.81 27.63
CA TYR A 470 -11.36 -0.78 26.87
C TYR A 470 -9.84 -0.88 27.04
N ASN A 471 -9.34 -1.09 28.26
CA ASN A 471 -7.92 -1.26 28.53
C ASN A 471 -7.37 -2.52 27.86
N ALA A 472 -8.09 -3.65 27.93
CA ALA A 472 -7.71 -4.88 27.23
C ALA A 472 -7.61 -4.68 25.70
N ARG A 473 -8.58 -3.99 25.10
CA ARG A 473 -8.51 -3.63 23.67
C ARG A 473 -7.39 -2.66 23.37
N THR A 474 -7.15 -1.68 24.23
CA THR A 474 -6.07 -0.69 24.06
C THR A 474 -4.70 -1.37 24.14
N GLU A 475 -4.53 -2.36 25.02
CA GLU A 475 -3.33 -3.18 25.09
C GLU A 475 -3.14 -4.01 23.82
N GLU A 476 -4.20 -4.65 23.32
CA GLU A 476 -4.16 -5.39 22.04
C GLU A 476 -3.77 -4.48 20.87
N TYR A 477 -4.41 -3.32 20.73
CA TYR A 477 -4.06 -2.32 19.72
C TYR A 477 -2.63 -1.80 19.89
N SER A 478 -2.14 -1.62 21.11
CA SER A 478 -0.77 -1.20 21.36
C SER A 478 0.24 -2.27 20.90
N GLN A 479 -0.06 -3.56 21.10
CA GLN A 479 0.78 -4.67 20.66
C GLN A 479 0.78 -4.79 19.13
N GLU A 480 -0.38 -4.65 18.49
CA GLU A 480 -0.50 -4.62 17.04
C GLU A 480 0.25 -3.42 16.44
N TYR A 481 0.11 -2.25 17.04
CA TYR A 481 0.82 -1.04 16.64
C TYR A 481 2.34 -1.22 16.76
N HIS A 482 2.82 -1.79 17.86
CA HIS A 482 4.25 -2.10 18.03
C HIS A 482 4.75 -3.17 17.04
N SER A 483 3.93 -4.17 16.71
CA SER A 483 4.23 -5.19 15.69
C SER A 483 4.30 -4.57 14.29
N LEU A 484 3.40 -3.64 13.98
CA LEU A 484 3.36 -2.92 12.72
C LEU A 484 4.52 -1.93 12.59
N ASP A 485 4.80 -1.14 13.64
CA ASP A 485 5.94 -0.20 13.70
C ASP A 485 7.27 -0.96 13.55
N ARG A 486 7.42 -2.12 14.19
CA ARG A 486 8.60 -2.97 14.01
C ARG A 486 8.74 -3.46 12.57
N ARG A 487 7.66 -3.94 11.94
CA ARG A 487 7.66 -4.36 10.52
C ARG A 487 7.96 -3.18 9.59
N HIS A 488 7.42 -2.00 9.88
CA HIS A 488 7.65 -0.79 9.10
C HIS A 488 9.12 -0.33 9.21
N ARG A 489 9.70 -0.31 10.41
CA ARG A 489 11.14 -0.02 10.60
C ARG A 489 12.02 -1.00 9.86
N LEU A 490 11.75 -2.31 9.96
CA LEU A 490 12.47 -3.33 9.19
C LEU A 490 12.33 -3.13 7.68
N SER A 491 11.16 -2.69 7.21
CA SER A 491 10.96 -2.37 5.79
C SER A 491 11.72 -1.11 5.36
N ILE A 492 11.80 -0.08 6.21
CA ILE A 492 12.59 1.13 5.95
C ILE A 492 14.07 0.79 5.87
N GLU A 493 14.58 0.03 6.86
CA GLU A 493 15.98 -0.44 6.89
C GLU A 493 16.32 -1.27 5.65
N HIS A 494 15.45 -2.22 5.28
CA HIS A 494 15.65 -3.03 4.07
C HIS A 494 15.61 -2.20 2.77
N ASN A 495 14.74 -1.19 2.70
CA ASN A 495 14.67 -0.31 1.54
C ASN A 495 15.88 0.63 1.45
N ALA A 496 16.41 1.10 2.58
CA ALA A 496 17.66 1.84 2.62
C ALA A 496 18.83 0.97 2.12
N ASP A 497 18.94 -0.28 2.61
CA ASP A 497 19.93 -1.25 2.14
C ASP A 497 19.82 -1.52 0.62
N LEU A 498 18.60 -1.63 0.07
CA LEU A 498 18.39 -1.81 -1.36
C LEU A 498 18.77 -0.57 -2.16
N THR A 499 18.53 0.62 -1.62
CA THR A 499 18.91 1.90 -2.25
C THR A 499 20.44 2.01 -2.32
N ASP A 500 21.13 1.69 -1.23
CA ASP A 500 22.60 1.68 -1.19
C ASP A 500 23.19 0.64 -2.16
N ARG A 501 22.59 -0.55 -2.25
CA ARG A 501 23.00 -1.57 -3.23
C ARG A 501 22.80 -1.11 -4.67
N ASN A 502 21.68 -0.45 -4.98
CA ASN A 502 21.44 0.09 -6.30
C ASN A 502 22.44 1.20 -6.64
N ALA A 503 22.78 2.07 -5.67
CA ALA A 503 23.83 3.08 -5.85
C ALA A 503 25.20 2.44 -6.09
N ASP A 504 25.56 1.37 -5.36
CA ASP A 504 26.80 0.62 -5.57
C ASP A 504 26.87 -0.04 -6.94
N LEU A 505 25.80 -0.71 -7.37
CA LEU A 505 25.75 -1.36 -8.69
C LEU A 505 25.84 -0.33 -9.82
N THR A 506 25.17 0.83 -9.65
CA THR A 506 25.26 1.93 -10.61
C THR A 506 26.69 2.47 -10.70
N ARG A 507 27.38 2.62 -9.56
CA ARG A 507 28.81 3.00 -9.54
C ARG A 507 29.68 1.95 -10.23
N GLN A 508 29.47 0.66 -9.98
CA GLN A 508 30.22 -0.43 -10.62
C GLN A 508 30.01 -0.47 -12.14
N LEU A 509 28.77 -0.28 -12.60
CA LEU A 509 28.46 -0.20 -14.03
C LEU A 509 29.14 1.01 -14.67
N ALA A 510 29.13 2.17 -14.01
CA ALA A 510 29.83 3.36 -14.49
C ALA A 510 31.34 3.13 -14.61
N THR A 511 31.96 2.45 -13.63
CA THR A 511 33.38 2.08 -13.69
C THR A 511 33.67 1.14 -14.87
N MET A 512 32.87 0.07 -15.05
CA MET A 512 33.08 -0.87 -16.15
C MET A 512 32.88 -0.22 -17.54
N ILE A 513 31.95 0.73 -17.66
CA ILE A 513 31.77 1.50 -18.89
C ILE A 513 33.00 2.36 -19.16
N ALA A 514 33.54 3.04 -18.14
CA ALA A 514 34.75 3.84 -18.28
C ALA A 514 35.97 2.97 -18.68
N GLU A 515 36.13 1.79 -18.07
CA GLU A 515 37.19 0.83 -18.42
C GLU A 515 37.05 0.33 -19.86
N ARG A 516 35.84 0.00 -20.30
CA ARG A 516 35.56 -0.41 -21.68
C ARG A 516 35.91 0.71 -22.67
N ASP A 517 35.49 1.93 -22.36
CA ASP A 517 35.72 3.08 -23.24
C ASP A 517 37.22 3.44 -23.31
N GLN A 518 37.95 3.28 -22.21
CA GLN A 518 39.41 3.37 -22.20
C GLN A 518 40.06 2.29 -23.08
N ALA A 519 39.64 1.02 -22.94
CA ALA A 519 40.18 -0.07 -23.76
C ALA A 519 39.90 0.14 -25.26
N LEU A 520 38.73 0.69 -25.62
CA LEU A 520 38.40 1.05 -27.01
C LEU A 520 39.27 2.20 -27.52
N ALA A 521 39.56 3.20 -26.69
CA ALA A 521 40.47 4.29 -27.03
C ALA A 521 41.91 3.78 -27.27
N GLU A 522 42.41 2.91 -26.38
CA GLU A 522 43.71 2.26 -26.52
C GLU A 522 43.79 1.39 -27.79
N ALA A 523 42.75 0.58 -28.07
CA ALA A 523 42.69 -0.22 -29.29
C ALA A 523 42.70 0.65 -30.56
N LYS A 524 42.02 1.80 -30.54
CA LYS A 524 42.02 2.76 -31.65
C LYS A 524 43.40 3.39 -31.83
N GLN A 525 44.08 3.74 -30.73
CA GLN A 525 45.44 4.26 -30.76
C GLN A 525 46.41 3.23 -31.36
N LEU A 526 46.40 1.99 -30.86
CA LEU A 526 47.25 0.92 -31.35
C LEU A 526 47.00 0.61 -32.83
N ARG A 527 45.73 0.67 -33.29
CA ARG A 527 45.41 0.55 -34.72
C ARG A 527 46.03 1.70 -35.52
N GLY A 528 45.94 2.93 -35.03
CA GLY A 528 46.58 4.10 -35.66
C GLY A 528 48.11 3.97 -35.73
N GLU A 529 48.76 3.55 -34.65
CA GLU A 529 50.21 3.31 -34.60
C GLU A 529 50.63 2.20 -35.56
N ARG A 530 49.87 1.11 -35.62
CA ARG A 530 50.07 0.02 -36.58
C ARG A 530 49.95 0.52 -38.01
N ASP A 531 48.92 1.29 -38.33
CA ASP A 531 48.70 1.78 -39.69
C ASP A 531 49.80 2.76 -40.11
N GLN A 532 50.29 3.61 -39.20
CA GLN A 532 51.47 4.46 -39.43
C GLN A 532 52.75 3.64 -39.62
N ALA A 533 52.96 2.58 -38.85
CA ALA A 533 54.11 1.69 -39.00
C ALA A 533 54.07 0.95 -40.35
N VAL A 534 52.90 0.46 -40.76
CA VAL A 534 52.66 -0.16 -42.07
C VAL A 534 52.91 0.84 -43.19
N GLN A 535 52.44 2.09 -43.06
CA GLN A 535 52.70 3.14 -44.04
C GLN A 535 54.20 3.46 -44.16
N LYS A 536 54.90 3.65 -43.03
CA LYS A 536 56.36 3.87 -43.02
C LYS A 536 57.13 2.70 -43.63
N LEU A 537 56.68 1.46 -43.37
CA LEU A 537 57.25 0.26 -43.97
C LEU A 537 57.02 0.25 -45.49
N ALA A 538 55.81 0.56 -45.94
CA ALA A 538 55.47 0.65 -47.36
C ALA A 538 56.27 1.74 -48.08
N GLU A 539 56.49 2.89 -47.46
CA GLU A 539 57.31 3.99 -47.97
C GLU A 539 58.79 3.59 -48.11
N ARG A 540 59.35 2.89 -47.11
CA ARG A 540 60.74 2.40 -47.12
C ARG A 540 60.97 1.23 -48.06
N THR A 541 59.95 0.42 -48.35
CA THR A 541 60.07 -0.75 -49.21
C THR A 541 60.13 -0.28 -50.68
N PRO A 542 61.19 -0.64 -51.44
CA PRO A 542 61.28 -0.35 -52.87
C PRO A 542 60.03 -0.83 -53.62
N LYS A 543 59.58 -0.09 -54.65
CA LYS A 543 58.34 -0.41 -55.39
C LYS A 543 58.27 -1.86 -55.87
N ALA A 544 59.39 -2.44 -56.31
CA ALA A 544 59.49 -3.82 -56.77
C ALA A 544 59.26 -4.87 -55.64
N GLU A 545 59.46 -4.48 -54.38
CA GLU A 545 59.34 -5.36 -53.21
C GLU A 545 58.04 -5.17 -52.41
N ARG A 546 57.21 -4.19 -52.78
CA ARG A 546 55.94 -3.94 -52.09
C ARG A 546 54.98 -5.11 -52.30
N TYR A 547 54.37 -5.56 -51.20
CA TYR A 547 53.31 -6.56 -51.25
C TYR A 547 52.13 -5.98 -52.06
N GLY A 548 51.77 -6.63 -53.18
CA GLY A 548 50.76 -6.13 -54.12
C GLY A 548 51.28 -5.23 -55.25
N SER A 549 52.60 -5.12 -55.48
CA SER A 549 53.11 -4.48 -56.70
C SER A 549 52.62 -5.23 -57.95
N PRO A 550 52.39 -4.54 -59.10
CA PRO A 550 51.99 -5.20 -60.35
C PRO A 550 52.95 -6.31 -60.75
N GLU A 551 54.25 -6.14 -60.52
CA GLU A 551 55.25 -7.17 -60.79
C GLU A 551 55.09 -8.39 -59.89
N ARG A 552 54.88 -8.23 -58.57
CA ARG A 552 54.63 -9.38 -57.67
C ARG A 552 53.27 -10.02 -57.89
N GLN A 553 52.25 -9.24 -58.25
CA GLN A 553 50.93 -9.78 -58.61
C GLN A 553 51.03 -10.63 -59.89
N ALA A 554 51.80 -10.18 -60.88
CA ALA A 554 52.09 -10.97 -62.07
C ALA A 554 52.90 -12.24 -61.74
N ASP A 555 53.91 -12.13 -60.87
CA ASP A 555 54.74 -13.27 -60.45
C ASP A 555 53.96 -14.30 -59.61
N GLN A 556 53.05 -13.83 -58.75
CA GLN A 556 52.20 -14.65 -57.90
C GLN A 556 51.06 -15.29 -58.71
N ALA A 557 50.48 -14.56 -59.67
CA ALA A 557 49.56 -15.13 -60.66
C ALA A 557 50.25 -16.18 -61.55
N GLY A 558 51.51 -15.93 -61.96
CA GLY A 558 52.33 -16.89 -62.69
C GLY A 558 52.63 -18.16 -61.89
N ARG A 559 52.97 -18.03 -60.60
CA ARG A 559 53.20 -19.18 -59.70
C ARG A 559 51.92 -19.95 -59.38
N SER A 560 50.79 -19.27 -59.22
CA SER A 560 49.46 -19.90 -59.07
C SER A 560 49.13 -20.73 -60.32
N ALA A 561 49.26 -20.14 -61.52
CA ALA A 561 48.99 -20.83 -62.77
C ALA A 561 49.92 -22.06 -62.97
N LEU A 562 51.18 -21.96 -62.57
CA LEU A 562 52.14 -23.08 -62.59
C LEU A 562 51.79 -24.18 -61.57
N ALA A 563 51.34 -23.80 -60.37
CA ALA A 563 50.90 -24.73 -59.33
C ALA A 563 49.62 -25.48 -59.75
N ASP A 564 48.66 -24.77 -60.36
CA ASP A 564 47.43 -25.35 -60.88
C ASP A 564 47.71 -26.30 -62.06
N TYR A 565 48.66 -25.95 -62.93
CA TYR A 565 49.12 -26.82 -64.01
C TYR A 565 49.83 -28.09 -63.49
N ALA A 566 50.66 -27.96 -62.46
CA ALA A 566 51.34 -29.09 -61.82
C ALA A 566 50.36 -30.01 -61.07
N ALA A 567 49.36 -29.45 -60.40
CA ALA A 567 48.30 -30.21 -59.74
C ALA A 567 47.43 -30.98 -60.75
N GLY A 568 47.08 -30.35 -61.88
CA GLY A 568 46.36 -30.99 -62.98
C GLY A 568 47.13 -32.17 -63.59
N ASN A 569 48.43 -32.01 -63.82
CA ASN A 569 49.31 -33.08 -64.32
C ASN A 569 49.48 -34.24 -63.33
N ALA A 570 49.54 -33.95 -62.02
CA ALA A 570 49.62 -34.98 -60.98
C ALA A 570 48.33 -35.82 -60.93
N VAL A 571 47.16 -35.19 -61.07
CA VAL A 571 45.87 -35.89 -61.13
C VAL A 571 45.75 -36.74 -62.40
N ALA A 572 46.15 -36.20 -63.56
CA ALA A 572 46.18 -36.98 -64.81
C ALA A 572 47.12 -38.20 -64.73
N SER A 573 48.28 -38.03 -64.10
CA SER A 573 49.25 -39.12 -63.87
C SER A 573 48.78 -40.15 -62.83
N ALA A 574 47.91 -39.76 -61.91
CA ALA A 574 47.28 -40.68 -60.96
C ALA A 574 46.15 -41.48 -61.63
N LEU A 575 45.37 -40.84 -62.50
CA LEU A 575 44.32 -41.49 -63.29
C LEU A 575 44.89 -42.53 -64.27
N ALA A 576 45.99 -42.21 -64.96
CA ALA A 576 46.66 -43.14 -65.86
C ALA A 576 47.18 -44.40 -65.13
N ARG A 577 47.68 -44.22 -63.90
CA ARG A 577 48.14 -45.33 -63.05
C ARG A 577 47.00 -46.16 -62.46
N SER A 578 45.80 -45.59 -62.28
CA SER A 578 44.63 -46.38 -61.87
C SER A 578 44.08 -47.22 -63.02
N THR A 579 44.08 -46.70 -64.25
CA THR A 579 43.63 -47.44 -65.43
C THR A 579 44.57 -48.61 -65.78
N GLU A 580 45.89 -48.44 -65.65
CA GLU A 580 46.85 -49.54 -65.85
C GLU A 580 46.71 -50.65 -64.79
N ARG A 581 46.29 -50.31 -63.56
CA ARG A 581 46.04 -51.32 -62.51
C ARG A 581 44.77 -52.12 -62.74
N GLU A 582 43.74 -51.53 -63.33
CA GLU A 582 42.50 -52.23 -63.68
C GLU A 582 42.68 -53.19 -64.87
N GLU A 583 43.59 -52.90 -65.80
CA GLU A 583 43.90 -53.80 -66.93
C GLU A 583 44.76 -55.00 -66.52
N VAL A 584 45.60 -54.88 -65.48
CA VAL A 584 46.41 -56.00 -64.96
C VAL A 584 45.60 -56.95 -64.07
N GLN A 585 44.42 -56.52 -63.59
CA GLN A 585 43.50 -57.35 -62.80
C GLN A 585 42.44 -58.10 -63.62
N ARG A 586 42.35 -57.83 -64.93
CA ARG A 586 41.55 -58.63 -65.89
C ARG A 586 42.44 -59.59 -66.64
#